data_AF-K1TM05-F1
#
_entry.id   AF-K1TM05-F1
#
_cell.length_a   1.000
_cell.length_b   1.000
_cell.length_c   1.000
_cell.angle_alpha   90.00
_cell.angle_beta   90.00
_cell.angle_gamma   90.00
#
_symmetry.space_group_name_H-M   'P 1'
#
loop_
_entity.id
_entity.type
_entity.pdbx_description
1 polymer ?
#
loop_
_entity_poly.entity_id
_entity_poly.type
_entity_poly.pdbx_seq_one_letter_code
_entity_poly.pdbx_strand_id
1 'polypeptide(L)' 'MAKIKGTIVVDRERCKGCGVCVASCPCQVLELSAEVNGKGYPVAR' A
#
# COMPACT_ATOMS: atom_id res chain seq x y z
N MET A 1 -17.51 0.98 17.69
CA MET A 1 -16.87 0.32 16.54
C MET A 1 -15.73 -0.55 17.05
N ALA A 2 -15.67 -1.83 16.69
CA ALA A 2 -14.56 -2.70 17.11
C ALA A 2 -13.24 -2.23 16.48
N LYS A 3 -12.14 -2.23 17.24
CA LYS A 3 -10.80 -1.91 16.72
C LYS A 3 -10.30 -3.08 15.87
N ILE A 4 -10.06 -2.84 14.59
CA ILE A 4 -9.42 -3.79 13.68
C ILE A 4 -7.92 -3.85 14.01
N LYS A 5 -7.38 -5.05 14.18
CA LYS A 5 -5.94 -5.31 14.36
C LYS A 5 -5.47 -6.27 13.28
N GLY A 6 -4.37 -5.94 12.59
CA GLY A 6 -3.78 -6.74 11.54
C GLY A 6 -2.51 -6.11 10.99
N THR A 7 -1.74 -6.88 10.21
CA THR A 7 -0.50 -6.43 9.57
C THR A 7 -0.67 -6.52 8.06
N ILE A 8 -0.21 -5.50 7.34
CA ILE A 8 -0.21 -5.46 5.87
C ILE A 8 1.22 -5.71 5.40
N VAL A 9 1.37 -6.58 4.40
CA VAL A 9 2.65 -6.84 3.74
C VAL A 9 2.47 -6.54 2.26
N VAL A 10 3.27 -5.61 1.73
CA VAL A 10 3.29 -5.28 0.32
C VAL A 10 4.52 -5.91 -0.31
N ASP A 11 4.31 -6.85 -1.24
CA ASP A 11 5.37 -7.34 -2.11
C ASP A 11 5.73 -6.24 -3.12
N ARG A 12 6.89 -5.60 -2.92
CA ARG A 12 7.36 -4.48 -3.73
C ARG A 12 7.55 -4.86 -5.20
N GLU A 13 7.95 -6.10 -5.50
CA GLU A 13 8.23 -6.52 -6.88
C GLU A 13 6.95 -6.84 -7.67
N ARG A 14 5.86 -7.16 -6.97
CA ARG A 14 4.53 -7.39 -7.56
C ARG A 14 3.65 -6.15 -7.54
N CYS A 15 3.92 -5.19 -6.65
CA CYS A 15 3.14 -3.97 -6.53
C CYS A 15 3.28 -3.10 -7.78
N LYS A 16 2.12 -2.68 -8.33
CA LYS A 16 2.03 -1.82 -9.52
C LYS A 16 1.72 -0.35 -9.20
N GLY A 17 1.64 0.02 -7.91
CA GLY A 17 1.35 1.38 -7.51
C GLY A 17 -0.04 1.90 -7.89
N CYS A 18 -1.05 1.03 -8.02
CA CYS A 18 -2.38 1.43 -8.50
C CYS A 18 -3.24 2.22 -7.48
N GLY A 19 -2.82 2.28 -6.21
CA GLY A 19 -3.51 3.07 -5.18
C GLY A 19 -4.85 2.51 -4.67
N VAL A 20 -5.35 1.40 -5.21
CA VAL A 20 -6.65 0.83 -4.81
C VAL A 20 -6.66 0.45 -3.31
N CYS A 21 -5.57 -0.13 -2.80
CA CYS A 21 -5.47 -0.47 -1.38
C CYS A 21 -5.42 0.77 -0.48
N VAL A 22 -4.81 1.86 -0.92
CA VAL A 22 -4.74 3.15 -0.19
C VAL A 22 -6.15 3.72 -0.05
N ALA A 23 -6.88 3.85 -1.15
CA ALA A 23 -8.25 4.37 -1.17
C ALA A 23 -9.23 3.49 -0.38
N SER A 24 -9.03 2.17 -0.38
CA SER A 24 -9.92 1.22 0.29
C SER A 24 -9.62 1.02 1.77
N CYS A 25 -8.49 1.52 2.28
CA CYS A 25 -8.08 1.25 3.65
C CYS A 25 -8.97 2.02 4.63
N PRO A 26 -9.82 1.36 5.44
CA PRO A 26 -10.70 2.06 6.38
C PRO A 26 -9.92 2.72 7.52
N CYS A 27 -8.70 2.24 7.78
CA CYS A 27 -7.80 2.80 8.77
C CYS A 27 -6.94 3.95 8.22
N GLN A 28 -6.94 4.18 6.91
CA GLN A 28 -6.15 5.22 6.23
C GLN A 28 -4.65 5.21 6.62
N VAL A 29 -4.06 4.02 6.75
CA VAL A 29 -2.66 3.83 7.18
C VAL A 29 -1.68 3.55 6.04
N LEU A 30 -2.16 3.52 4.79
CA LEU A 30 -1.34 3.23 3.62
C LEU A 30 -1.19 4.49 2.76
N GLU A 31 -0.09 4.59 2.04
CA GLU A 31 0.16 5.61 1.02
C GLU A 31 1.00 5.07 -0.14
N LEU A 32 1.08 5.80 -1.26
CA LEU A 32 2.05 5.49 -2.32
C LEU A 32 3.39 6.12 -1.98
N SER A 33 4.46 5.35 -2.11
CA SER A 33 5.82 5.82 -1.88
C SER A 33 6.26 6.81 -2.95
N ALA A 34 7.08 7.77 -2.54
CA ALA A 34 7.83 8.64 -3.46
C ALA A 34 8.95 7.87 -4.20
N GLU A 35 9.38 6.73 -3.67
CA GLU A 35 10.36 5.85 -4.29
C GLU A 35 9.70 4.80 -5.18
N VAL A 36 10.40 4.39 -6.22
CA VAL A 36 9.95 3.34 -7.14
C VAL A 36 10.62 1.99 -6.87
N ASN A 37 9.96 0.89 -7.26
CA ASN A 37 10.61 -0.43 -7.33
C ASN A 37 11.48 -0.57 -8.59
N GLY A 38 12.08 -1.75 -8.80
CA GLY A 38 12.90 -2.04 -9.99
C GLY A 38 12.17 -1.95 -11.33
N LYS A 39 10.84 -1.83 -11.32
CA LYS A 39 9.98 -1.67 -12.51
C LYS A 39 9.47 -0.25 -12.70
N GLY A 40 9.87 0.69 -11.84
CA GLY A 40 9.46 2.10 -11.94
C GLY A 40 8.10 2.43 -11.32
N TYR A 41 7.49 1.53 -10.54
CA TYR A 41 6.20 1.80 -9.89
C TYR A 41 6.38 2.43 -8.51
N PRO A 42 5.63 3.51 -8.17
CA PRO A 42 5.56 4.03 -6.81
C PRO A 42 4.77 3.05 -5.94
N VAL A 43 5.47 2.24 -5.15
CA VAL A 43 4.86 1.13 -4.41
C VAL A 43 4.09 1.62 -3.19
N ALA A 44 3.02 0.91 -2.82
CA ALA A 44 2.31 1.18 -1.57
C ALA A 44 3.20 0.86 -0.34
N ARG A 45 3.10 1.66 0.71
CA ARG A 45 3.74 1.47 2.02
C ARG A 45 2.78 1.76 3.15
#